data_AF-A0A6S6T4E6-F1
#
_entry.id   AF-A0A6S6T4E6-F1
#
_cell.length_a   1.000
_cell.length_b   1.000
_cell.length_c   1.000
_cell.angle_alpha   90.00
_cell.angle_beta   90.00
_cell.angle_gamma   90.00
#
_symmetry.space_group_name_H-M   'P 1'
#
loop_
_entity.id
_entity.type
_entity.pdbx_description
1 polymer ?
#
loop_
_entity_poly.entity_id
_entity_poly.type
_entity_poly.pdbx_seq_one_letter_code
_entity_poly.pdbx_strand_id
1 'polypeptide(L)'
;MTRQKRAYALNEQANEYALQMRYSEAIIYYKQALSLYVALAKSNPIDHCLAIAHIFSNLAIIYLNLEQPKRCDEFHQNALRMHRVLCKINTKKYAVELANCLIDGVRYLKEHSFTLYEAEMVLNKVNDTKRIDKLVQVIRKLHAPTEQSY
;
A
#
# COMPACT_ATOMS: atom_id res chain seq x y z
N MET A 1 -19.14 -19.66 8.82
CA MET A 1 -18.22 -18.49 8.78
C MET A 1 -18.83 -17.42 7.87
N THR A 2 -18.92 -16.14 8.29
CA THR A 2 -19.45 -15.08 7.42
C THR A 2 -18.47 -14.77 6.28
N ARG A 3 -18.95 -14.21 5.17
CA ARG A 3 -18.11 -13.84 4.01
C ARG A 3 -16.97 -12.91 4.41
N GLN A 4 -17.22 -11.97 5.32
CA GLN A 4 -16.22 -11.07 5.88
C GLN A 4 -15.16 -11.81 6.71
N LYS A 5 -15.57 -12.67 7.65
CA LYS A 5 -14.62 -13.47 8.44
C LYS A 5 -13.75 -14.33 7.54
N ARG A 6 -14.32 -14.91 6.47
CA ARG A 6 -13.58 -15.69 5.48
C ARG A 6 -12.56 -14.84 4.72
N ALA A 7 -12.95 -13.65 4.25
CA ALA A 7 -12.05 -12.74 3.57
C ALA A 7 -10.86 -12.34 4.46
N TYR A 8 -11.13 -12.06 5.73
CA TYR A 8 -10.10 -11.74 6.72
C TYR A 8 -9.12 -12.90 6.93
N ALA A 9 -9.64 -14.12 7.19
CA ALA A 9 -8.77 -15.27 7.40
C ALA A 9 -7.87 -15.60 6.19
N LEU A 10 -8.41 -15.48 4.97
CA LEU A 10 -7.62 -15.67 3.74
C LEU A 10 -6.53 -14.61 3.61
N ASN A 11 -6.81 -13.35 3.98
CA ASN A 11 -5.81 -12.29 3.99
C ASN A 11 -4.69 -12.55 5.00
N GLU A 12 -5.04 -12.94 6.22
CA GLU A 12 -4.04 -13.27 7.25
C GLU A 12 -3.18 -14.46 6.83
N GLN A 13 -3.79 -15.49 6.24
CA GLN A 13 -3.04 -16.63 5.72
C GLN A 13 -2.11 -16.24 4.57
N ALA A 14 -2.52 -15.31 3.71
CA ALA A 14 -1.67 -14.76 2.66
C ALA A 14 -0.48 -13.97 3.23
N ASN A 15 -0.72 -13.16 4.27
CA ASN A 15 0.33 -12.44 4.99
C ASN A 15 1.36 -13.43 5.58
N GLU A 16 0.90 -14.51 6.20
CA GLU A 16 1.76 -15.53 6.80
C GLU A 16 2.65 -16.20 5.75
N TYR A 17 2.09 -16.63 4.60
CA TYR A 17 2.88 -17.17 3.51
C TYR A 17 3.87 -16.15 2.95
N ALA A 18 3.48 -14.88 2.82
CA ALA A 18 4.36 -13.82 2.35
C ALA A 18 5.55 -13.60 3.30
N LEU A 19 5.33 -13.64 4.62
CA LEU A 19 6.39 -13.56 5.64
C LEU A 19 7.37 -14.73 5.56
N GLN A 20 6.89 -15.91 5.16
CA GLN A 20 7.72 -17.10 4.90
C GLN A 20 8.36 -17.10 3.51
N MET A 21 8.24 -16.01 2.73
CA MET A 21 8.68 -15.90 1.33
C MET A 21 8.03 -16.93 0.38
N ARG A 22 6.92 -17.54 0.79
CA ARG A 22 6.13 -18.49 0.00
C ARG A 22 5.15 -17.73 -0.89
N TYR A 23 5.72 -17.03 -1.87
CA TYR A 23 5.02 -16.04 -2.67
C TYR A 23 3.92 -16.64 -3.56
N SER A 24 4.11 -17.83 -4.10
CA SER A 24 3.11 -18.51 -4.92
C SER A 24 1.83 -18.77 -4.13
N GLU A 25 1.95 -19.30 -2.92
CA GLU A 25 0.83 -19.52 -2.00
C GLU A 25 0.21 -18.20 -1.58
N ALA A 26 1.02 -17.22 -1.15
CA ALA A 26 0.52 -15.91 -0.76
C ALA A 26 -0.35 -15.27 -1.86
N ILE A 27 0.09 -15.30 -3.13
CA ILE A 27 -0.67 -14.77 -4.26
C ILE A 27 -2.04 -15.46 -4.39
N ILE A 28 -2.11 -16.79 -4.23
CA ILE A 28 -3.37 -17.53 -4.31
C ILE A 28 -4.35 -17.05 -3.24
N TYR A 29 -3.88 -16.96 -1.98
CA TYR A 29 -4.74 -16.56 -0.86
C TYR A 29 -5.13 -15.07 -0.94
N TYR A 30 -4.23 -14.18 -1.35
CA TYR A 30 -4.56 -12.78 -1.61
C TYR A 30 -5.62 -12.62 -2.69
N LYS A 31 -5.52 -13.35 -3.81
CA LYS A 31 -6.53 -13.29 -4.88
C LYS A 31 -7.91 -13.78 -4.40
N GLN A 32 -7.94 -14.82 -3.58
CA GLN A 32 -9.19 -15.29 -2.99
C GLN A 32 -9.78 -14.26 -2.02
N ALA A 33 -8.96 -13.69 -1.12
CA ALA A 33 -9.39 -12.65 -0.19
C ALA A 33 -9.92 -11.41 -0.93
N LEU A 34 -9.19 -10.96 -1.97
CA LEU A 34 -9.54 -9.85 -2.83
C LEU A 34 -10.91 -10.04 -3.48
N SER A 35 -11.20 -11.22 -4.03
CA SER A 35 -12.49 -11.52 -4.64
C SER A 35 -13.66 -11.37 -3.66
N LEU A 36 -13.45 -11.71 -2.39
CA LEU A 36 -14.45 -11.58 -1.34
C LEU A 36 -14.61 -10.13 -0.91
N TYR A 37 -13.51 -9.40 -0.70
CA TYR A 37 -13.56 -7.99 -0.33
C TYR A 37 -14.19 -7.11 -1.42
N VAL A 38 -13.90 -7.37 -2.71
CA VAL A 38 -14.54 -6.65 -3.83
C VAL A 38 -16.05 -6.86 -3.83
N ALA A 39 -16.52 -8.07 -3.54
CA ALA A 39 -17.95 -8.33 -3.45
C ALA A 39 -18.60 -7.67 -2.23
N LEU A 40 -17.90 -7.62 -1.09
CA LEU A 40 -18.38 -6.95 0.12
C LEU A 40 -18.39 -5.42 -0.03
N ALA A 41 -17.44 -4.85 -0.79
CA ALA A 41 -17.36 -3.42 -1.07
C ALA A 41 -18.59 -2.91 -1.85
N LYS A 42 -19.36 -3.77 -2.52
CA LYS A 42 -20.62 -3.37 -3.16
C LYS A 42 -21.70 -2.93 -2.16
N SER A 43 -21.67 -3.45 -0.93
CA SER A 43 -22.64 -3.12 0.12
C SER A 43 -22.09 -2.20 1.19
N ASN A 44 -20.78 -2.25 1.49
CA ASN A 44 -20.10 -1.31 2.39
C ASN A 44 -18.73 -0.91 1.79
N PRO A 45 -18.70 0.12 0.92
CA PRO A 45 -17.51 0.45 0.14
C PRO A 45 -16.30 0.87 0.99
N ILE A 46 -16.51 1.74 1.99
CA ILE A 46 -15.40 2.43 2.67
C ILE A 46 -14.55 1.44 3.48
N ASP A 47 -15.18 0.57 4.27
CA ASP A 47 -14.46 -0.34 5.17
C ASP A 47 -13.68 -1.40 4.40
N HIS A 48 -14.20 -1.86 3.26
CA HIS A 48 -13.56 -2.89 2.46
C HIS A 48 -12.53 -2.35 1.48
N CYS A 49 -12.65 -1.08 1.06
CA CYS A 49 -11.66 -0.43 0.21
C CYS A 49 -10.25 -0.41 0.82
N LEU A 50 -10.12 -0.24 2.15
CA LEU A 50 -8.81 -0.27 2.80
C LEU A 50 -8.16 -1.66 2.72
N ALA A 51 -8.93 -2.72 2.99
CA ALA A 51 -8.43 -4.09 2.88
C ALA A 51 -7.98 -4.43 1.45
N ILE A 52 -8.75 -3.99 0.45
CA ILE A 52 -8.40 -4.15 -0.97
C ILE A 52 -7.09 -3.42 -1.29
N ALA A 53 -6.93 -2.18 -0.83
CA ALA A 53 -5.72 -1.40 -1.05
C ALA A 53 -4.48 -2.07 -0.45
N HIS A 54 -4.57 -2.59 0.79
CA HIS A 54 -3.47 -3.32 1.42
C HIS A 54 -3.10 -4.60 0.67
N ILE A 55 -4.10 -5.37 0.19
CA ILE A 55 -3.85 -6.57 -0.62
C ILE A 55 -3.10 -6.19 -1.90
N PHE A 56 -3.48 -5.09 -2.57
CA PHE A 56 -2.76 -4.60 -3.73
C PHE A 56 -1.32 -4.19 -3.43
N SER A 57 -1.07 -3.48 -2.32
CA SER A 57 0.30 -3.13 -1.90
C SER A 57 1.15 -4.37 -1.63
N ASN A 58 0.59 -5.39 -0.96
CA ASN A 58 1.30 -6.63 -0.67
C ASN A 58 1.59 -7.43 -1.95
N LEU A 59 0.64 -7.50 -2.88
CA LEU A 59 0.86 -8.12 -4.18
C LEU A 59 1.94 -7.40 -4.98
N ALA A 60 1.99 -6.06 -4.94
CA ALA A 60 3.04 -5.29 -5.59
C ALA A 60 4.43 -5.68 -5.04
N ILE A 61 4.60 -5.72 -3.72
CA ILE A 61 5.86 -6.13 -3.07
C ILE A 61 6.23 -7.58 -3.45
N ILE A 62 5.26 -8.49 -3.47
CA ILE A 62 5.53 -9.87 -3.88
C ILE A 62 6.00 -9.92 -5.33
N TYR A 63 5.34 -9.20 -6.24
CA TYR A 63 5.75 -9.18 -7.65
C TYR A 63 7.08 -8.46 -7.87
N LEU A 64 7.46 -7.52 -7.01
CA LEU A 64 8.81 -6.95 -6.98
C LEU A 64 9.85 -8.04 -6.66
N ASN A 65 9.62 -8.82 -5.58
CA ASN A 65 10.52 -9.89 -5.15
C ASN A 65 10.60 -11.05 -6.14
N LEU A 66 9.56 -11.23 -6.97
CA LEU A 66 9.54 -12.19 -8.07
C LEU A 66 10.09 -11.63 -9.38
N GLU A 67 10.69 -10.44 -9.38
CA GLU A 67 11.25 -9.77 -10.55
C GLU A 67 10.24 -9.62 -11.70
N GLN A 68 8.96 -9.36 -11.36
CA GLN A 68 7.87 -9.14 -12.30
C GLN A 68 7.41 -7.66 -12.29
N PRO A 69 8.22 -6.73 -12.84
CA PRO A 69 8.02 -5.29 -12.70
C PRO A 69 6.69 -4.82 -13.28
N LYS A 70 6.21 -5.42 -14.38
CA LYS A 70 4.91 -5.06 -14.98
C LYS A 70 3.73 -5.31 -14.02
N ARG A 71 3.75 -6.46 -13.31
CA ARG A 71 2.71 -6.78 -12.33
C ARG A 71 2.89 -5.96 -11.07
N CYS A 72 4.12 -5.74 -10.63
CA CYS A 72 4.43 -4.88 -9.51
C CYS A 72 3.82 -3.48 -9.71
N ASP A 73 4.09 -2.85 -10.86
CA ASP A 73 3.55 -1.54 -11.22
C ASP A 73 2.02 -1.55 -11.29
N GLU A 74 1.41 -2.54 -11.97
CA GLU A 74 -0.04 -2.67 -12.05
C GLU A 74 -0.71 -2.70 -10.67
N PHE A 75 -0.21 -3.53 -9.76
CA PHE A 75 -0.76 -3.66 -8.41
C PHE A 75 -0.50 -2.42 -7.56
N HIS A 76 0.67 -1.79 -7.70
CA HIS A 76 0.99 -0.56 -7.01
C HIS A 76 0.08 0.60 -7.43
N GLN A 77 -0.10 0.81 -8.73
CA GLN A 77 -1.00 1.87 -9.23
C GLN A 77 -2.44 1.66 -8.75
N ASN A 78 -2.89 0.41 -8.67
CA ASN A 78 -4.19 0.08 -8.10
C ASN A 78 -4.28 0.43 -6.60
N ALA A 79 -3.27 0.09 -5.80
CA ALA A 79 -3.21 0.47 -4.39
C ALA A 79 -3.20 1.99 -4.20
N LEU A 80 -2.34 2.70 -4.95
CA LEU A 80 -2.19 4.14 -4.89
C LEU A 80 -3.49 4.87 -5.22
N ARG A 81 -4.20 4.44 -6.28
CA ARG A 81 -5.51 5.00 -6.63
C ARG A 81 -6.51 4.86 -5.49
N MET A 82 -6.54 3.71 -4.81
CA MET A 82 -7.46 3.48 -3.69
C MET A 82 -7.08 4.29 -2.45
N HIS A 83 -5.81 4.37 -2.10
CA HIS A 83 -5.34 5.21 -1.00
C HIS A 83 -5.64 6.70 -1.24
N ARG A 84 -5.53 7.19 -2.49
CA ARG A 84 -5.95 8.57 -2.84
C ARG A 84 -7.44 8.80 -2.61
N VAL A 85 -8.30 7.85 -3.00
CA VAL A 85 -9.75 7.95 -2.76
C VAL A 85 -10.06 7.95 -1.25
N LEU A 86 -9.44 7.03 -0.48
CA LEU A 86 -9.61 6.97 0.97
C LEU A 86 -9.15 8.26 1.66
N CYS A 87 -8.00 8.81 1.26
CA CYS A 87 -7.48 10.06 1.80
C CYS A 87 -8.37 11.28 1.50
N LYS A 88 -9.07 11.29 0.36
CA LYS A 88 -10.09 12.32 0.05
C LYS A 88 -11.31 12.22 0.97
N ILE A 89 -11.69 11.00 1.37
CA ILE A 89 -12.82 10.76 2.28
C ILE A 89 -12.46 11.18 3.70
N ASN A 90 -11.28 10.77 4.20
CA ASN A 90 -10.82 11.14 5.52
C ASN A 90 -9.30 11.24 5.56
N THR A 91 -8.79 12.45 5.32
CA THR A 91 -7.35 12.72 5.29
C THR A 91 -6.68 12.37 6.62
N LYS A 92 -7.27 12.73 7.77
CA LYS A 92 -6.66 12.44 9.08
C LYS A 92 -6.49 10.93 9.34
N LYS A 93 -7.42 10.12 8.83
CA LYS A 93 -7.39 8.66 9.02
C LYS A 93 -6.43 7.96 8.06
N TYR A 94 -6.37 8.39 6.79
CA TYR A 94 -5.74 7.65 5.71
C TYR A 94 -4.48 8.31 5.10
N ALA A 95 -4.06 9.46 5.63
CA ALA A 95 -2.89 10.19 5.15
C ALA A 95 -1.59 9.38 5.25
N VAL A 96 -1.43 8.63 6.35
CA VAL A 96 -0.23 7.82 6.61
C VAL A 96 -0.11 6.69 5.59
N GLU A 97 -1.22 6.03 5.29
CA GLU A 97 -1.31 4.93 4.33
C GLU A 97 -1.03 5.43 2.90
N LEU A 98 -1.58 6.59 2.51
CA LEU A 98 -1.26 7.21 1.22
C LEU A 98 0.22 7.61 1.12
N ALA A 99 0.77 8.22 2.17
CA ALA A 99 2.18 8.62 2.19
C ALA A 99 3.12 7.42 2.08
N ASN A 100 2.84 6.32 2.77
CA ASN A 100 3.59 5.07 2.63
C ASN A 100 3.56 4.56 1.19
N CYS A 101 2.38 4.52 0.58
CA CYS A 101 2.24 4.06 -0.81
C CYS A 101 3.06 4.94 -1.77
N LEU A 102 3.05 6.27 -1.62
CA LEU A 102 3.86 7.18 -2.43
C LEU A 102 5.37 6.97 -2.22
N ILE A 103 5.79 6.75 -0.97
CA ILE A 103 7.20 6.44 -0.62
C ILE A 103 7.65 5.13 -1.27
N ASP A 104 6.80 4.10 -1.24
CA ASP A 104 7.08 2.79 -1.82
C ASP A 104 7.25 2.88 -3.35
N GLY A 105 6.46 3.72 -4.02
CA GLY A 105 6.60 3.98 -5.46
C GLY A 105 7.98 4.53 -5.82
N VAL A 106 8.48 5.49 -5.03
CA VAL A 106 9.81 6.06 -5.27
C VAL A 106 10.92 5.06 -4.94
N ARG A 107 10.79 4.31 -3.85
CA ARG A 107 11.82 3.36 -3.40
C ARG A 107 11.98 2.15 -4.30
N TYR A 108 10.86 1.60 -4.76
CA TYR A 108 10.84 0.28 -5.36
C TYR A 108 10.49 0.30 -6.85
N LEU A 109 9.76 1.32 -7.31
CA LEU A 109 9.27 1.41 -8.68
C LEU A 109 9.97 2.49 -9.51
N LYS A 110 11.00 3.12 -8.95
CA LYS A 110 11.73 4.23 -9.57
C LYS A 110 10.79 5.36 -10.03
N GLU A 111 9.66 5.54 -9.33
CA GLU A 111 8.78 6.67 -9.59
C GLU A 111 9.53 7.97 -9.30
N HIS A 112 9.13 9.04 -10.00
CA HIS A 112 9.78 10.33 -9.87
C HIS A 112 9.63 10.84 -8.43
N SER A 113 10.70 11.40 -7.87
CA SER A 113 10.74 12.00 -6.53
C SER A 113 9.70 13.10 -6.30
N PHE A 114 9.00 13.56 -7.33
CA PHE A 114 7.94 14.56 -7.22
C PHE A 114 6.74 14.04 -6.39
N THR A 115 6.49 12.73 -6.39
CA THR A 115 5.41 12.12 -5.59
C THR A 115 5.66 12.23 -4.08
N LEU A 116 6.90 12.47 -3.64
CA LEU A 116 7.23 12.71 -2.24
C LEU A 116 6.72 14.07 -1.73
N TYR A 117 6.57 15.08 -2.60
CA TYR A 117 5.91 16.33 -2.22
C TYR A 117 4.43 16.10 -1.89
N GLU A 118 3.75 15.24 -2.66
CA GLU A 118 2.37 14.82 -2.35
C GLU A 118 2.32 14.13 -0.98
N ALA A 119 3.27 13.22 -0.71
CA ALA A 119 3.34 12.53 0.57
C ALA A 119 3.52 13.50 1.74
N GLU A 120 4.43 14.47 1.63
CA GLU A 120 4.65 15.49 2.66
C GLU A 120 3.43 16.40 2.86
N MET A 121 2.82 16.87 1.76
CA MET A 121 1.60 17.69 1.83
C MET A 121 0.44 16.97 2.53
N VAL A 122 0.29 15.67 2.29
CA VAL A 122 -0.76 14.87 2.93
C VAL A 122 -0.46 14.65 4.41
N LEU A 123 0.79 14.37 4.77
CA LEU A 123 1.20 14.20 6.17
C LEU A 123 1.07 15.49 6.99
N ASN A 124 1.37 16.66 6.42
CA ASN A 124 1.23 17.95 7.10
C ASN A 124 -0.21 18.30 7.50
N LYS A 125 -1.21 17.61 6.93
CA LYS A 125 -2.63 17.75 7.31
C LYS A 125 -3.00 16.90 8.54
N VAL A 126 -2.07 16.10 9.05
CA VAL A 126 -2.25 15.26 10.24
C VAL A 126 -1.63 15.97 11.45
N ASN A 127 -2.43 16.19 12.49
CA ASN A 127 -1.99 16.90 13.70
C ASN A 127 -1.10 16.04 14.64
N ASP A 128 -1.02 14.73 14.40
CA ASP A 128 -0.23 13.79 15.18
C ASP A 128 1.19 13.67 14.61
N THR A 129 2.06 14.60 15.02
CA THR A 129 3.45 14.71 14.56
C THR A 129 4.25 13.47 14.91
N LYS A 130 4.08 12.91 16.11
CA LYS A 130 4.78 11.68 16.54
C LYS A 130 4.50 10.51 15.62
N ARG A 131 3.26 10.38 15.14
CA ARG A 131 2.86 9.30 14.22
C ARG A 131 3.49 9.44 12.83
N ILE A 132 3.80 10.66 12.39
CA ILE A 132 4.31 10.92 11.02
C ILE A 132 5.83 11.19 10.96
N ASP A 133 6.49 11.47 12.08
CA ASP A 133 7.91 11.84 12.15
C ASP A 133 8.82 10.86 11.40
N LYS A 134 8.61 9.55 11.58
CA LYS A 134 9.39 8.52 10.89
C LYS A 134 9.26 8.60 9.37
N LEU A 135 8.07 8.89 8.86
CA LEU A 135 7.82 9.01 7.42
C LEU A 135 8.39 10.30 6.86
N VAL A 136 8.28 11.40 7.59
CA VAL A 136 8.90 12.68 7.21
C VAL A 136 10.43 12.53 7.11
N GLN A 137 11.06 11.83 8.06
CA GLN A 137 12.50 11.54 7.98
C GLN A 137 12.86 10.69 6.75
N VAL A 138 12.02 9.72 6.40
CA VAL A 138 12.20 8.91 5.19
C VAL A 138 12.11 9.78 3.93
N ILE A 139 11.09 10.63 3.83
CA ILE A 139 10.90 11.55 2.69
C ILE A 139 12.13 12.45 2.52
N ARG A 140 12.62 13.05 3.62
CA ARG A 140 13.82 13.89 3.59
C ARG A 140 15.06 13.15 3.08
N LYS A 141 15.25 11.89 3.49
CA LYS A 141 16.37 11.07 3.01
C LYS A 141 16.25 10.72 1.52
N LEU A 142 15.03 10.51 1.03
CA LEU A 142 14.78 10.23 -0.39
C LEU A 142 14.87 11.50 -1.27
N HIS A 143 14.63 12.69 -0.70
CA HIS A 143 14.86 13.98 -1.37
C HIS A 143 16.33 14.39 -1.43
N ALA A 144 17.16 13.92 -0.50
CA ALA A 144 18.57 14.26 -0.52
C ALA A 144 19.17 13.76 -1.85
N PRO A 145 19.78 14.63 -2.68
CA PRO A 145 20.53 14.16 -3.83
C PRO A 145 21.53 13.16 -3.29
N THR A 146 21.56 11.96 -3.87
CA THR A 146 22.65 11.02 -3.60
C THR A 146 23.94 11.78 -3.86
N GLU A 147 24.71 12.09 -2.82
CA GLU A 147 26.08 12.51 -2.96
C GLU A 147 26.75 11.39 -3.75
N GLN A 148 26.85 11.59 -5.06
CA GLN A 148 27.66 10.75 -5.91
C GLN A 148 29.09 11.00 -5.44
N SER A 149 29.60 10.04 -4.68
CA SER A 149 31.01 9.92 -4.37
C SER A 149 31.80 10.03 -5.68
N TYR A 150 32.61 11.08 -5.78
CA TYR A 150 33.56 11.34 -6.85
C TYR A 150 34.54 10.18 -7.06
#